data_AF-A0A7W1NCA3-F1
#
_entry.id   AF-A0A7W1NCA3-F1
#
_cell.length_a   1.000
_cell.length_b   1.000
_cell.length_c   1.000
_cell.angle_alpha   90.00
_cell.angle_beta   90.00
_cell.angle_gamma   90.00
#
_symmetry.space_group_name_H-M   'P 1'
#
loop_
_entity.id
_entity.type
_entity.pdbx_description
1 polymer ?
#
loop_
_entity_poly.entity_id
_entity_poly.type
_entity_poly.pdbx_seq_one_letter_code
_entity_poly.pdbx_strand_id
1 'polypeptide(L)'
;MSKLPRVLVVGGEAPGFSGAEAIAAALEAVGMKVTRAAESGAIKRLDDGGFDCAVLCPTSQVGENDVLSLEDFVRAGGGLVAVGAPGSLKGR
;
A
#
# COMPACT_ATOMS: atom_id res chain seq x y z
N MET A 1 -11.10 -21.49 10.79
CA MET A 1 -10.58 -20.20 11.25
C MET A 1 -10.23 -19.39 10.01
N SER A 2 -10.88 -18.24 9.78
CA SER A 2 -10.49 -17.37 8.65
C SER A 2 -9.11 -16.78 8.93
N LYS A 3 -8.25 -16.74 7.91
CA LYS A 3 -6.94 -16.09 8.00
C LYS A 3 -7.16 -14.59 8.16
N LEU A 4 -6.41 -13.94 9.07
CA LEU A 4 -6.47 -12.49 9.22
C LEU A 4 -5.95 -11.81 7.94
N PRO A 5 -6.68 -10.80 7.40
CA PRO A 5 -6.24 -10.07 6.22
C PRO A 5 -4.86 -9.45 6.41
N ARG A 6 -4.03 -9.55 5.38
CA ARG A 6 -2.68 -9.01 5.30
C ARG A 6 -2.71 -7.77 4.44
N VAL A 7 -2.36 -6.63 5.01
CA VAL A 7 -2.46 -5.32 4.36
C VAL A 7 -1.08 -4.71 4.21
N LEU A 8 -0.74 -4.28 2.99
CA LEU A 8 0.42 -3.44 2.73
C LEU A 8 -0.02 -1.96 2.81
N VAL A 9 0.56 -1.19 3.72
CA VAL A 9 0.37 0.27 3.78
C VAL A 9 1.62 0.95 3.25
N VAL A 10 1.48 1.64 2.13
CA VAL A 10 2.56 2.37 1.46
C VAL A 10 2.37 3.86 1.71
N GLY A 11 3.41 4.54 2.16
CA GLY A 11 3.44 6.00 2.29
C GLY A 11 4.87 6.51 2.32
N GLY A 12 5.14 7.65 1.68
CA GLY A 12 6.46 8.27 1.67
C GLY A 12 6.82 8.94 3.00
N GLU A 13 8.13 9.05 3.25
CA GLU A 13 8.72 9.78 4.39
C GLU A 13 8.70 11.29 4.13
N ALA A 14 7.52 11.92 4.16
CA ALA A 14 7.44 13.38 4.21
C ALA A 14 7.42 13.85 5.68
N PRO A 15 8.31 14.76 6.10
CA PRO A 15 8.27 15.30 7.46
C PRO A 15 6.93 15.97 7.74
N GLY A 16 6.26 15.54 8.81
CA GLY A 16 4.95 16.04 9.22
C GLY A 16 3.74 15.27 8.68
N PHE A 17 3.93 14.22 7.88
CA PHE A 17 2.83 13.39 7.39
C PHE A 17 2.84 11.99 8.03
N SER A 18 2.06 11.82 9.11
CA SER A 18 1.90 10.54 9.83
C SER A 18 0.75 9.66 9.30
N GLY A 19 0.20 9.97 8.11
CA GLY A 19 -1.00 9.31 7.61
C GLY A 19 -0.87 7.79 7.45
N ALA A 20 0.27 7.30 6.95
CA ALA A 20 0.53 5.87 6.82
C ALA A 20 0.64 5.16 8.19
N GLU A 21 1.20 5.85 9.19
CA GLU A 21 1.30 5.32 10.55
C GLU A 21 -0.07 5.28 11.23
N ALA A 22 -0.87 6.35 11.12
CA ALA A 22 -2.22 6.40 11.66
C ALA A 22 -3.13 5.34 11.03
N ILE A 23 -3.04 5.14 9.71
CA ILE A 23 -3.79 4.09 9.00
C ILE A 23 -3.32 2.71 9.45
N ALA A 24 -2.01 2.47 9.52
CA ALA A 24 -1.48 1.19 9.98
C ALA A 24 -1.95 0.85 11.40
N ALA A 25 -1.84 1.80 12.33
CA ALA A 25 -2.30 1.63 13.71
C ALA A 25 -3.81 1.34 13.79
N ALA A 26 -4.62 2.02 12.99
CA ALA A 26 -6.06 1.77 12.93
C ALA A 26 -6.39 0.37 12.38
N LEU A 27 -5.67 -0.11 11.36
CA LEU A 27 -5.86 -1.43 10.79
C LEU A 27 -5.39 -2.55 11.74
N GLU A 28 -4.28 -2.34 12.44
CA GLU A 28 -3.80 -3.26 13.47
C GLU A 28 -4.79 -3.35 14.65
N ALA A 29 -5.38 -2.22 15.06
CA ALA A 29 -6.37 -2.17 16.14
C ALA A 29 -7.64 -2.99 15.83
N VAL A 30 -7.99 -3.16 14.55
CA VAL A 30 -9.10 -4.03 14.12
C VAL A 30 -8.67 -5.46 13.78
N GLY A 31 -7.41 -5.83 14.08
CA GLY A 31 -6.89 -7.18 13.99
C GLY A 31 -6.27 -7.55 12.64
N MET A 32 -6.02 -6.60 11.74
CA MET A 32 -5.34 -6.89 10.47
C MET A 32 -3.83 -7.03 10.66
N LYS A 33 -3.19 -7.83 9.79
CA LYS A 33 -1.73 -7.95 9.75
C LYS A 33 -1.17 -6.88 8.81
N VAL A 34 -0.58 -5.83 9.37
CA VAL A 34 -0.08 -4.71 8.57
C VAL A 34 1.42 -4.85 8.29
N THR A 35 1.81 -4.61 7.05
CA THR A 35 3.20 -4.34 6.66
C THR A 35 3.27 -2.92 6.16
N ARG A 36 4.20 -2.14 6.70
CA ARG A 36 4.43 -0.75 6.28
C ARG A 36 5.62 -0.68 5.32
N ALA A 37 5.51 0.14 4.30
CA ALA A 37 6.60 0.43 3.37
C ALA A 37 6.71 1.93 3.09
N ALA A 38 7.93 2.45 3.17
CA ALA A 38 8.26 3.85 2.90
C ALA A 38 8.28 4.19 1.39
N GLU A 39 8.40 3.17 0.53
CA GLU A 39 8.63 3.34 -0.91
C GLU A 39 7.81 2.35 -1.74
N SER A 40 7.59 2.69 -3.01
CA SER A 40 6.85 1.83 -3.95
C SER A 40 7.55 0.52 -4.30
N GLY A 41 8.82 0.34 -3.96
CA GLY A 41 9.52 -0.95 -4.14
C GLY A 41 8.89 -2.13 -3.39
N ALA A 42 7.97 -1.88 -2.46
CA ALA A 42 7.14 -2.90 -1.83
C ALA A 42 5.93 -3.33 -2.69
N ILE A 43 5.46 -2.47 -3.60
CA ILE A 43 4.35 -2.74 -4.52
C ILE A 43 4.71 -3.88 -5.49
N LYS A 44 5.97 -3.93 -5.94
CA LYS A 44 6.51 -5.02 -6.77
C LYS A 44 6.47 -6.40 -6.09
N ARG A 45 6.23 -6.44 -4.78
CA ARG A 45 6.20 -7.67 -3.99
C ARG A 45 4.78 -8.02 -3.54
N LEU A 46 3.75 -7.42 -4.14
CA LEU A 46 2.36 -7.70 -3.78
C LEU A 46 2.00 -9.18 -4.02
N ASP A 47 2.45 -9.73 -5.15
CA ASP A 47 2.18 -11.12 -5.55
C ASP A 47 2.90 -12.13 -4.63
N ASP A 48 4.20 -11.93 -4.39
CA ASP A 48 4.99 -12.80 -3.52
C ASP A 48 4.70 -12.60 -2.03
N GLY A 49 4.27 -11.40 -1.66
CA GLY A 49 4.04 -10.99 -0.28
C GLY A 49 2.80 -11.66 0.32
N GLY A 50 1.88 -12.17 -0.52
CA GLY A 50 0.62 -12.77 -0.11
C GLY A 50 -0.24 -11.79 0.68
N PHE A 51 -0.30 -10.55 0.19
CA PHE A 51 -1.17 -9.49 0.70
C PHE A 51 -2.58 -9.65 0.13
N ASP A 52 -3.58 -9.28 0.92
CA ASP A 52 -4.98 -9.26 0.50
C ASP A 52 -5.41 -7.85 0.07
N CYS A 53 -4.71 -6.81 0.55
CA CYS A 53 -5.00 -5.42 0.22
C CYS A 53 -3.74 -4.54 0.24
N ALA A 54 -3.69 -3.56 -0.66
CA ALA A 54 -2.71 -2.48 -0.68
C ALA A 54 -3.40 -1.13 -0.41
N VAL A 55 -2.82 -0.34 0.49
CA VAL A 55 -3.26 1.02 0.82
C VAL A 55 -2.19 2.01 0.40
N LEU A 56 -2.53 2.94 -0.48
CA LEU A 56 -1.66 4.00 -0.98
C LEU A 56 -2.02 5.32 -0.29
N CYS A 57 -1.09 5.87 0.48
CA CYS A 57 -1.25 7.13 1.19
C CYS A 57 -0.83 8.34 0.32
N PRO A 58 -1.21 9.59 0.69
CA PRO A 58 -0.93 10.79 -0.11
C PRO A 58 0.54 11.04 -0.46
N THR A 59 1.48 10.52 0.32
CA THR A 59 2.93 10.70 0.09
C THR A 59 3.55 9.53 -0.67
N SER A 60 2.78 8.50 -1.02
CA SER A 60 3.27 7.39 -1.85
C SER A 60 3.61 7.89 -3.24
N GLN A 61 4.81 7.57 -3.70
CA GLN A 61 5.22 7.85 -5.07
C GLN A 61 5.07 6.57 -5.89
N VAL A 62 4.18 6.57 -6.88
CA VAL A 62 3.91 5.40 -7.72
C VAL A 62 4.45 5.65 -9.12
N GLY A 63 5.38 4.80 -9.57
CA GLY A 63 5.92 4.80 -10.93
C GLY A 63 5.15 3.87 -11.87
N GLU A 64 5.46 3.92 -13.16
CA GLU A 64 4.76 3.11 -14.19
C GLU A 64 4.81 1.60 -13.91
N ASN A 65 5.97 1.09 -13.49
CA ASN A 65 6.12 -0.33 -13.14
C ASN A 65 5.28 -0.71 -11.90
N ASP A 66 5.09 0.22 -10.96
CA ASP A 66 4.27 -0.03 -9.78
C ASP A 66 2.79 -0.07 -10.16
N VAL A 67 2.37 0.73 -11.15
CA VAL A 67 1.00 0.68 -11.70
C VAL A 67 0.72 -0.68 -12.35
N LEU A 68 1.67 -1.22 -13.12
CA LEU A 68 1.51 -2.55 -13.73
C LEU A 68 1.34 -3.64 -12.66
N SER A 69 2.18 -3.63 -11.62
CA SER A 69 2.05 -4.58 -10.50
C SER A 69 0.73 -4.40 -9.73
N LEU A 70 0.25 -3.17 -9.54
CA LEU A 70 -1.06 -2.93 -8.92
C LEU A 70 -2.22 -3.42 -9.79
N GLU A 71 -2.11 -3.25 -11.11
CA GLU A 71 -3.11 -3.75 -12.05
C GLU A 71 -3.22 -5.27 -11.98
N ASP A 72 -2.10 -5.98 -12.07
CA ASP A 72 -2.06 -7.45 -11.98
C ASP A 72 -2.62 -7.94 -10.63
N PHE A 73 -2.22 -7.31 -9.53
CA PHE A 73 -2.70 -7.61 -8.19
C PHE A 73 -4.23 -7.45 -8.06
N VAL A 74 -4.77 -6.32 -8.54
CA VAL A 74 -6.22 -6.06 -8.50
C VAL A 74 -6.98 -7.03 -9.40
N ARG A 75 -6.45 -7.34 -10.59
CA ARG A 75 -7.04 -8.33 -11.50
C ARG A 75 -7.05 -9.74 -10.93
N ALA A 76 -6.06 -10.09 -10.10
CA ALA A 76 -6.00 -11.35 -9.36
C ALA A 76 -6.94 -11.40 -8.14
N GLY A 77 -7.66 -10.31 -7.83
CA GLY A 77 -8.63 -10.22 -6.74
C GLY A 77 -8.12 -9.51 -5.49
N GLY A 78 -6.93 -8.91 -5.54
CA GLY A 78 -6.38 -8.08 -4.47
C GLY A 78 -7.16 -6.76 -4.29
N GLY A 79 -7.29 -6.29 -3.06
CA GLY A 79 -7.93 -5.01 -2.75
C GLY A 79 -6.98 -3.83 -2.92
N LEU A 80 -7.46 -2.72 -3.49
CA LEU A 80 -6.68 -1.47 -3.58
C LEU A 80 -7.46 -0.32 -2.95
N VAL A 81 -6.82 0.41 -2.02
CA VAL A 81 -7.35 1.62 -1.41
C VAL A 81 -6.39 2.78 -1.65
N ALA A 82 -6.85 3.82 -2.32
CA ALA A 82 -6.13 5.08 -2.48
C ALA A 82 -6.71 6.14 -1.55
N VAL A 83 -5.88 6.72 -0.68
CA VAL A 83 -6.29 7.72 0.32
C VAL A 83 -5.72 9.08 -0.05
N GLY A 84 -6.59 10.09 -0.13
CA GLY A 84 -6.22 11.47 -0.46
C GLY A 84 -5.68 11.60 -1.88
N ALA A 85 -4.47 12.15 -2.04
CA ALA A 85 -3.83 12.37 -3.34
C ALA A 85 -2.47 11.65 -3.41
N PRO A 86 -2.43 10.31 -3.53
CA PRO A 86 -1.17 9.60 -3.76
C PRO A 86 -0.50 10.14 -5.03
N GLY A 87 0.80 10.41 -4.95
CA GLY A 87 1.56 11.11 -5.98
C GLY A 87 1.97 10.18 -7.14
N SER A 88 1.72 10.62 -8.38
CA SER A 88 2.29 9.99 -9.57
C SER A 88 3.62 10.66 -9.93
N LEU A 89 4.67 9.85 -10.10
CA LEU A 89 5.93 10.30 -10.69
C LEU A 89 5.79 10.32 -12.23
N LYS A 90 5.14 11.35 -12.79
CA LYS A 90 5.26 11.58 -14.24
C LYS A 90 6.65 12.13 -14.56
N GLY A 91 7.47 11.34 -15.26
CA GLY A 91 8.62 11.79 -16.06
C GLY A 91 9.79 12.42 -15.31
N ARG A 92 10.56 11.63 -14.55
CA ARG A 92 11.98 11.91 -14.31
C ARG A 92 12.85 10.83 -14.92
#